data_AF-A0A316QX25-F1
#
_entry.id   AF-A0A316QX25-F1
#
_cell.length_a   1.000
_cell.length_b   1.000
_cell.length_c   1.000
_cell.angle_alpha   90.00
_cell.angle_beta   90.00
_cell.angle_gamma   90.00
#
_symmetry.space_group_name_H-M   'P 1'
#
loop_
_entity.id
_entity.type
_entity.pdbx_description
1 polymer ?
#
loop_
_entity_poly.entity_id
_entity_poly.type
_entity_poly.pdbx_seq_one_letter_code
_entity_poly.pdbx_strand_id
1 'polypeptide(L)'
;MKYIRKIAAAILAVALIAGVYACTPSKKVQNEVYDYLNEKYTGLEFSLLDYTQDKETSGRYTVFARCLTTNVDFEIYVSSLFITDSYGVSYANSVMDPQILDALGNARSLGCVEDVQWLDLYEEDSDGYRFDEVDPNISYDVKDVNEIYRIRLADVISANEAAQCVYLVMTSLDTAGIELDRATFEFTLDETPILFTTDTASVKEIPLEDLEAKFYAAESSAQPNGNILYSTTLYKEISYFIDSSSENE
;
A
#
# COMPACT_ATOMS: atom_id res chain seq x y z
N MET A 1 25.49 -5.30 -53.61
CA MET A 1 26.36 -4.40 -52.81
C MET A 1 25.41 -3.53 -52.00
N LYS A 2 25.35 -3.48 -50.67
CA LYS A 2 26.28 -3.80 -49.57
C LYS A 2 25.45 -3.89 -48.26
N TYR A 3 25.65 -4.97 -47.49
CA TYR A 3 25.58 -5.12 -46.00
C TYR A 3 24.35 -4.56 -45.24
N ILE A 4 23.43 -5.39 -44.73
CA ILE A 4 23.41 -6.08 -43.41
C ILE A 4 23.92 -5.25 -42.22
N ARG A 5 23.00 -4.87 -41.30
CA ARG A 5 23.05 -5.00 -39.82
C ARG A 5 21.70 -4.50 -39.25
N LYS A 6 20.80 -5.37 -38.77
CA LYS A 6 20.69 -6.05 -37.45
C LYS A 6 19.73 -5.32 -36.49
N ILE A 7 18.59 -5.99 -36.28
CA ILE A 7 17.72 -6.07 -35.09
C ILE A 7 18.43 -5.72 -33.77
N ALA A 8 17.87 -4.77 -33.01
CA ALA A 8 17.96 -4.48 -31.56
C ALA A 8 17.60 -2.98 -31.40
N ALA A 9 16.70 -2.50 -30.54
CA ALA A 9 16.36 -2.93 -29.20
C ALA A 9 14.88 -2.59 -28.92
N ALA A 10 14.01 -3.60 -28.96
CA ALA A 10 12.66 -3.57 -28.40
C ALA A 10 12.64 -4.47 -27.13
N ILE A 11 13.67 -4.33 -26.30
CA ILE A 11 13.78 -5.01 -25.00
C ILE A 11 14.35 -3.97 -24.03
N LEU A 12 13.46 -3.19 -23.42
CA LEU A 12 13.79 -2.35 -22.27
C LEU A 12 12.64 -2.30 -21.25
N ALA A 13 11.75 -3.30 -21.28
CA ALA A 13 10.69 -3.49 -20.29
C ALA A 13 10.70 -4.89 -19.62
N VAL A 14 11.77 -5.69 -19.82
CA VAL A 14 11.93 -7.02 -19.19
C VAL A 14 13.31 -7.18 -18.53
N ALA A 15 14.01 -6.08 -18.24
CA ALA A 15 15.40 -6.12 -17.74
C ALA A 15 15.58 -5.55 -16.33
N LEU A 16 14.59 -5.72 -15.44
CA LEU A 16 14.72 -5.40 -14.02
C LEU A 16 14.35 -6.56 -13.06
N ILE A 17 14.21 -7.79 -13.56
CA ILE A 17 14.05 -9.00 -12.71
C ILE A 17 15.30 -9.92 -12.74
N ALA A 18 16.29 -9.64 -13.60
CA ALA A 18 17.49 -10.48 -13.73
C ALA A 18 18.74 -9.94 -13.01
N GLY A 19 18.56 -9.17 -11.93
CA GLY A 19 19.65 -8.45 -11.24
C GLY A 19 19.82 -8.76 -9.75
N VAL A 20 18.93 -9.53 -9.13
CA VAL A 20 19.13 -10.06 -7.79
C VAL A 20 19.55 -11.51 -7.95
N TYR A 21 20.68 -11.89 -7.34
CA TYR A 21 21.07 -13.30 -7.23
C TYR A 21 19.94 -14.08 -6.54
N ALA A 22 19.02 -14.65 -7.31
CA ALA A 22 18.05 -15.60 -6.81
C ALA A 22 18.83 -16.83 -6.32
N CYS A 23 19.10 -16.89 -5.01
CA CYS A 23 19.76 -18.01 -4.33
C CYS A 23 18.82 -19.22 -4.26
N THR A 24 18.68 -20.04 -5.31
CA THR A 24 17.59 -21.06 -5.46
C THR A 24 17.12 -21.60 -4.10
N PRO A 25 15.83 -21.45 -3.74
CA PRO A 25 15.44 -21.61 -2.34
C PRO A 25 15.77 -23.04 -1.96
N SER A 26 16.35 -23.24 -0.77
CA SER A 26 16.67 -24.59 -0.35
C SER A 26 15.39 -25.43 -0.44
N LYS A 27 15.45 -26.64 -1.02
CA LYS A 27 14.28 -27.52 -1.15
C LYS A 27 13.53 -27.71 0.17
N LYS A 28 14.26 -27.58 1.28
CA LYS A 28 13.72 -27.58 2.63
C LYS A 28 12.73 -26.43 2.86
N VAL A 29 13.12 -25.17 2.60
CA VAL A 29 12.24 -24.00 2.78
C VAL A 29 11.01 -24.09 1.87
N GLN A 30 11.19 -24.53 0.62
CA GLN A 30 10.04 -24.71 -0.30
C GLN A 30 9.02 -25.71 0.26
N ASN A 31 9.49 -26.88 0.73
CA ASN A 31 8.61 -27.89 1.29
C ASN A 31 7.93 -27.39 2.58
N GLU A 32 8.67 -26.73 3.47
CA GLU A 32 8.12 -26.14 4.69
C GLU A 32 7.00 -25.13 4.39
N VAL A 33 7.19 -24.28 3.37
CA VAL A 33 6.16 -23.33 2.94
C VAL A 33 4.95 -24.04 2.35
N TYR A 34 5.14 -25.03 1.48
CA TYR A 34 4.01 -25.77 0.91
C TYR A 34 3.22 -26.54 1.98
N ASP A 35 3.91 -27.19 2.91
CA ASP A 35 3.27 -27.91 4.02
C ASP A 35 2.44 -26.94 4.88
N TYR A 36 3.01 -25.78 5.23
CA TYR A 36 2.31 -24.71 5.94
C TYR A 36 1.05 -24.22 5.20
N LEU A 37 1.16 -23.89 3.91
CA LEU A 37 0.04 -23.37 3.12
C LEU A 37 -1.08 -24.42 2.96
N ASN A 38 -0.71 -25.69 2.73
CA ASN A 38 -1.68 -26.77 2.58
C ASN A 38 -2.41 -27.10 3.88
N GLU A 39 -1.75 -26.93 5.03
CA GLU A 39 -2.37 -27.08 6.34
C GLU A 39 -3.31 -25.92 6.65
N LYS A 40 -2.87 -24.68 6.43
CA LYS A 40 -3.65 -23.47 6.77
C LYS A 40 -4.84 -23.23 5.82
N TYR A 41 -4.66 -23.49 4.52
CA TYR A 41 -5.64 -23.14 3.48
C TYR A 41 -6.10 -24.37 2.70
N THR A 42 -6.94 -25.19 3.35
CA THR A 42 -7.46 -26.42 2.75
C THR A 42 -8.22 -26.15 1.45
N GLY A 43 -7.77 -26.78 0.36
CA GLY A 43 -8.44 -26.73 -0.94
C GLY A 43 -8.00 -25.59 -1.86
N LEU A 44 -7.04 -24.77 -1.44
CA LEU A 44 -6.40 -23.77 -2.30
C LEU A 44 -5.09 -24.31 -2.90
N GLU A 45 -4.77 -23.85 -4.10
CA GLU A 45 -3.53 -24.18 -4.78
C GLU A 45 -2.59 -22.96 -4.82
N PHE A 46 -1.29 -23.20 -4.61
CA PHE A 46 -0.29 -22.14 -4.49
C PHE A 46 0.90 -22.38 -5.40
N SER A 47 1.53 -21.30 -5.86
CA SER A 47 2.78 -21.30 -6.59
C SER A 47 3.77 -20.35 -5.92
N LEU A 48 4.98 -20.84 -5.62
CA LEU A 48 6.08 -19.99 -5.17
C LEU A 48 6.72 -19.29 -6.37
N LEU A 49 6.77 -17.96 -6.34
CA LEU A 49 7.24 -17.11 -7.44
C LEU A 49 8.73 -16.78 -7.32
N ASP A 50 9.12 -16.28 -6.16
CA ASP A 50 10.49 -15.86 -5.87
C ASP A 50 10.75 -15.92 -4.35
N TYR A 51 11.98 -15.67 -3.95
CA TYR A 51 12.38 -15.62 -2.55
C TYR A 51 13.66 -14.80 -2.41
N THR A 52 13.78 -14.17 -1.26
CA THR A 52 14.95 -13.42 -0.84
C THR A 52 15.33 -13.88 0.56
N GLN A 53 16.63 -13.99 0.81
CA GLN A 53 17.13 -14.25 2.16
C GLN A 53 17.80 -13.00 2.69
N ASP A 54 17.27 -12.47 3.78
CA ASP A 54 17.91 -11.38 4.49
C ASP A 54 18.97 -11.95 5.45
N LYS A 55 20.23 -11.61 5.18
CA LYS A 55 21.38 -12.05 5.97
C LYS A 55 21.60 -11.18 7.20
N GLU A 56 21.05 -9.97 7.24
CA GLU A 56 21.19 -9.03 8.36
C GLU A 56 20.16 -9.33 9.45
N THR A 57 18.96 -9.80 9.10
CA THR A 57 17.88 -10.15 10.05
C THR A 57 17.83 -11.65 10.38
N SER A 58 18.90 -12.20 10.93
CA SER A 58 18.94 -13.59 11.45
C SER A 58 18.69 -14.72 10.42
N GLY A 59 18.81 -14.45 9.12
CA GLY A 59 18.64 -15.47 8.07
C GLY A 59 17.18 -15.74 7.66
N ARG A 60 16.25 -14.83 7.98
CA ARG A 60 14.85 -14.86 7.54
C ARG A 60 14.76 -14.97 6.01
N TYR A 61 13.83 -15.78 5.54
CA TYR A 61 13.44 -15.82 4.14
C TYR A 61 12.13 -15.06 3.96
N THR A 62 12.10 -14.18 2.98
CA THR A 62 10.87 -13.67 2.39
C THR A 62 10.59 -14.52 1.15
N VAL A 63 9.42 -15.13 1.10
CA VAL A 63 8.98 -15.94 -0.04
C VAL A 63 7.77 -15.24 -0.65
N PHE A 64 7.83 -15.02 -1.96
CA PHE A 64 6.73 -14.46 -2.73
C PHE A 64 5.94 -15.62 -3.33
N ALA A 65 4.63 -15.64 -3.09
CA ALA A 65 3.75 -16.71 -3.53
C ALA A 65 2.51 -16.14 -4.24
N ARG A 66 1.87 -16.98 -5.04
CA ARG A 66 0.58 -16.71 -5.68
C ARG A 66 -0.42 -17.79 -5.30
N CYS A 67 -1.61 -17.41 -4.86
CA CYS A 67 -2.75 -18.32 -4.83
C CYS A 67 -3.30 -18.45 -6.25
N LEU A 68 -3.30 -19.66 -6.80
CA LEU A 68 -3.74 -19.93 -8.17
C LEU A 68 -5.27 -19.83 -8.33
N THR A 69 -6.01 -20.08 -7.25
CA THR A 69 -7.47 -20.00 -7.25
C THR A 69 -7.97 -18.56 -7.31
N THR A 70 -7.39 -17.67 -6.51
CA THR A 70 -7.79 -16.26 -6.43
C THR A 70 -6.92 -15.34 -7.30
N ASN A 71 -5.82 -15.85 -7.85
CA ASN A 71 -4.81 -15.09 -8.58
C ASN A 71 -4.23 -13.90 -7.78
N VAL A 72 -4.09 -14.08 -6.46
CA VAL A 72 -3.54 -13.08 -5.53
C VAL A 72 -2.08 -13.41 -5.23
N ASP A 73 -1.21 -12.40 -5.37
CA ASP A 73 0.18 -12.45 -4.91
C ASP A 73 0.27 -12.02 -3.45
N PHE A 74 1.12 -12.68 -2.68
CA PHE A 74 1.30 -12.42 -1.25
C PHE A 74 2.70 -12.82 -0.77
N GLU A 75 3.08 -12.29 0.39
CA GLU A 75 4.38 -12.53 1.02
C GLU A 75 4.26 -13.57 2.15
N ILE A 76 5.35 -14.30 2.36
CA ILE A 76 5.49 -15.26 3.45
C ILE A 76 6.84 -15.03 4.11
N TYR A 77 6.84 -14.85 5.42
CA TYR A 77 8.05 -14.78 6.21
C TYR A 77 8.32 -16.12 6.86
N VAL A 78 9.48 -16.69 6.56
CA VAL A 78 9.96 -17.96 7.11
C VAL A 78 11.19 -17.67 7.96
N SER A 79 11.08 -17.98 9.25
CA SER A 79 12.21 -17.96 10.18
C SER A 79 12.32 -19.30 10.91
N SER A 80 13.37 -19.48 11.71
CA SER A 80 13.49 -20.66 12.58
C SER A 80 12.44 -20.71 13.70
N LEU A 81 11.75 -19.60 13.96
CA LEU A 81 10.82 -19.46 15.10
C LEU A 81 9.35 -19.49 14.66
N PHE A 82 9.04 -19.04 13.45
CA PHE A 82 7.67 -18.95 12.94
C PHE A 82 7.64 -18.88 11.41
N ILE A 83 6.46 -19.24 10.87
CA ILE A 83 6.04 -18.95 9.50
C ILE A 83 4.77 -18.10 9.61
N THR A 84 4.71 -16.98 8.89
CA THR A 84 3.54 -16.11 8.77
C THR A 84 3.39 -15.69 7.32
N ASP A 85 2.18 -15.42 6.89
CA ASP A 85 1.85 -15.07 5.50
C ASP A 85 0.84 -13.94 5.44
N SER A 86 0.90 -13.16 4.36
CA SER A 86 -0.01 -12.05 4.11
C SER A 86 -1.23 -12.45 3.28
N TYR A 87 -1.50 -13.74 3.04
CA TYR A 87 -2.53 -14.15 2.06
C TYR A 87 -3.92 -13.60 2.38
N GLY A 88 -4.34 -13.71 3.65
CA GLY A 88 -5.66 -13.24 4.09
C GLY A 88 -5.87 -11.75 3.81
N VAL A 89 -4.92 -10.92 4.25
CA VAL A 89 -4.98 -9.47 4.07
C VAL A 89 -4.78 -9.06 2.60
N SER A 90 -3.86 -9.71 1.86
CA SER A 90 -3.68 -9.47 0.42
C SER A 90 -4.93 -9.85 -0.37
N TYR A 91 -5.65 -10.91 0.01
CA TYR A 91 -6.93 -11.27 -0.59
C TYR A 91 -8.01 -10.24 -0.28
N ALA A 92 -8.16 -9.82 0.97
CA ALA A 92 -9.12 -8.80 1.38
C ALA A 92 -8.92 -7.49 0.58
N ASN A 93 -7.68 -7.00 0.50
CA ASN A 93 -7.32 -5.84 -0.32
C ASN A 93 -7.66 -6.06 -1.81
N SER A 94 -7.32 -7.22 -2.39
CA SER A 94 -7.62 -7.53 -3.80
C SER A 94 -9.11 -7.51 -4.14
N VAL A 95 -9.98 -7.73 -3.15
CA VAL A 95 -11.44 -7.68 -3.29
C VAL A 95 -11.98 -6.27 -3.04
N MET A 96 -11.39 -5.53 -2.11
CA MET A 96 -11.91 -4.25 -1.64
C MET A 96 -11.36 -3.04 -2.38
N ASP A 97 -10.08 -3.02 -2.72
CA ASP A 97 -9.46 -1.90 -3.43
C ASP A 97 -10.20 -1.58 -4.75
N PRO A 98 -10.63 -2.57 -5.58
CA PRO A 98 -11.42 -2.28 -6.76
C PRO A 98 -12.80 -1.68 -6.47
N GLN A 99 -13.44 -2.06 -5.36
CA GLN A 99 -14.75 -1.51 -4.96
C GLN A 99 -14.61 -0.07 -4.45
N ILE A 100 -13.57 0.22 -3.67
CA ILE A 100 -13.24 1.58 -3.25
C ILE A 100 -12.93 2.45 -4.48
N LEU A 101 -12.12 1.94 -5.40
CA LEU A 101 -11.79 2.63 -6.67
C LEU A 101 -13.02 2.88 -7.56
N ASP A 102 -14.05 2.04 -7.49
CA ASP A 102 -15.32 2.29 -8.18
C ASP A 102 -16.15 3.38 -7.48
N ALA A 103 -16.23 3.31 -6.14
CA ALA A 103 -16.91 4.32 -5.32
C ALA A 103 -16.31 5.72 -5.46
N LEU A 104 -15.00 5.82 -5.73
CA LEU A 104 -14.31 7.09 -5.96
C LEU A 104 -14.81 7.86 -7.19
N GLY A 105 -15.46 7.21 -8.16
CA GLY A 105 -16.14 7.86 -9.28
C GLY A 105 -15.37 9.02 -9.93
N ASN A 106 -15.78 10.26 -9.61
CA ASN A 106 -15.20 11.49 -10.16
C ASN A 106 -13.74 11.74 -9.73
N ALA A 107 -13.34 11.34 -8.52
CA ALA A 107 -11.94 11.45 -8.08
C ALA A 107 -11.00 10.65 -8.98
N ARG A 108 -11.43 9.45 -9.36
CA ARG A 108 -10.71 8.59 -10.30
C ARG A 108 -10.73 9.14 -11.72
N SER A 109 -11.86 9.69 -12.17
CA SER A 109 -11.97 10.23 -13.54
C SER A 109 -11.12 11.48 -13.76
N LEU A 110 -10.87 12.25 -12.70
CA LEU A 110 -9.98 13.40 -12.70
C LEU A 110 -8.51 13.04 -12.44
N GLY A 111 -8.21 11.76 -12.24
CA GLY A 111 -6.84 11.28 -12.08
C GLY A 111 -6.22 11.65 -10.74
N CYS A 112 -7.01 11.91 -9.69
CA CYS A 112 -6.47 12.25 -8.37
C CYS A 112 -5.85 11.07 -7.63
N VAL A 113 -6.24 9.83 -7.94
CA VAL A 113 -5.84 8.63 -7.20
C VAL A 113 -5.06 7.71 -8.14
N GLU A 114 -3.84 7.36 -7.73
CA GLU A 114 -3.02 6.35 -8.40
C GLU A 114 -3.36 4.96 -7.89
N ASP A 115 -3.42 4.80 -6.57
CA ASP A 115 -3.58 3.50 -5.91
C ASP A 115 -4.31 3.62 -4.57
N VAL A 116 -4.93 2.52 -4.15
CA VAL A 116 -5.63 2.40 -2.87
C VAL A 116 -5.22 1.08 -2.22
N GLN A 117 -5.00 1.13 -0.91
CA GLN A 117 -4.83 -0.04 -0.07
C GLN A 117 -5.76 0.09 1.13
N TRP A 118 -6.73 -0.82 1.24
CA TRP A 118 -7.70 -0.81 2.34
C TRP A 118 -7.07 -1.11 3.70
N LEU A 119 -6.38 -2.25 3.84
CA LEU A 119 -5.73 -2.71 5.07
C LEU A 119 -4.21 -2.66 4.96
N ASP A 120 -3.52 -2.30 6.04
CA ASP A 120 -2.07 -2.51 6.15
C ASP A 120 -1.79 -4.02 6.04
N LEU A 121 -0.69 -4.39 5.40
CA LEU A 121 -0.27 -5.78 5.36
C LEU A 121 0.22 -6.27 6.72
N TYR A 122 0.73 -5.36 7.56
CA TYR A 122 1.37 -5.70 8.84
C TYR A 122 0.45 -5.49 10.03
N GLU A 123 0.61 -6.33 11.07
CA GLU A 123 -0.06 -6.10 12.35
C GLU A 123 0.32 -4.72 12.91
N GLU A 124 -0.61 -4.07 13.60
CA GLU A 124 -0.32 -2.85 14.38
C GLU A 124 0.79 -3.15 15.41
N ASP A 125 1.75 -2.24 15.58
CA ASP A 125 2.96 -2.40 16.39
C ASP A 125 3.95 -3.50 15.95
N SER A 126 3.77 -4.09 14.76
CA SER A 126 4.75 -4.99 14.16
C SER A 126 6.00 -4.24 13.74
N ASP A 127 7.18 -4.74 14.14
CA ASP A 127 8.48 -4.28 13.61
C ASP A 127 8.71 -4.75 12.14
N GLY A 128 7.63 -5.05 11.38
CA GLY A 128 7.67 -5.61 10.02
C GLY A 128 7.97 -7.12 9.98
N TYR A 129 7.61 -7.85 11.04
CA TYR A 129 7.86 -9.30 11.15
C TYR A 129 6.59 -10.15 11.14
N ARG A 130 5.42 -9.53 11.24
CA ARG A 130 4.12 -10.20 11.24
C ARG A 130 3.14 -9.46 10.35
N PHE A 131 2.39 -10.26 9.60
CA PHE A 131 1.29 -9.79 8.77
C PHE A 131 -0.01 -9.81 9.56
N ASP A 132 -0.91 -8.90 9.22
CA ASP A 132 -2.24 -8.86 9.79
C ASP A 132 -3.03 -10.14 9.42
N GLU A 133 -3.83 -10.64 10.38
CA GLU A 133 -4.60 -11.87 10.22
C GLU A 133 -6.06 -11.57 9.91
N VAL A 134 -6.40 -11.72 8.63
CA VAL A 134 -7.75 -11.50 8.11
C VAL A 134 -8.31 -12.82 7.55
N ASP A 135 -9.57 -13.16 7.84
CA ASP A 135 -10.19 -14.39 7.35
C ASP A 135 -10.60 -14.26 5.87
N PRO A 136 -9.97 -14.98 4.93
CA PRO A 136 -10.29 -14.89 3.51
C PRO A 136 -11.67 -15.47 3.15
N ASN A 137 -12.38 -16.12 4.08
CA ASN A 137 -13.68 -16.73 3.82
C ASN A 137 -14.88 -15.79 4.08
N ILE A 138 -14.63 -14.57 4.54
CA ILE A 138 -15.67 -13.57 4.77
C ILE A 138 -15.96 -12.80 3.48
N SER A 139 -17.22 -12.41 3.29
CA SER A 139 -17.61 -11.51 2.20
C SER A 139 -17.32 -10.07 2.61
N TYR A 140 -16.62 -9.34 1.76
CA TYR A 140 -16.29 -7.93 1.97
C TYR A 140 -17.19 -7.03 1.12
N ASP A 141 -17.79 -6.01 1.74
CA ASP A 141 -18.61 -5.00 1.09
C ASP A 141 -18.05 -3.61 1.41
N VAL A 142 -17.85 -2.79 0.38
CA VAL A 142 -17.35 -1.41 0.51
C VAL A 142 -18.22 -0.54 1.42
N LYS A 143 -19.50 -0.89 1.60
CA LYS A 143 -20.42 -0.18 2.51
C LYS A 143 -20.08 -0.33 3.98
N ASP A 144 -19.31 -1.35 4.35
CA ASP A 144 -18.91 -1.61 5.73
C ASP A 144 -17.53 -0.99 6.05
N VAL A 145 -16.94 -0.24 5.11
CA VAL A 145 -15.65 0.42 5.29
C VAL A 145 -15.82 1.71 6.08
N ASN A 146 -15.11 1.81 7.19
CA ASN A 146 -14.95 3.04 7.96
C ASN A 146 -13.49 3.51 8.03
N GLU A 147 -12.52 2.69 7.63
CA GLU A 147 -11.11 3.07 7.60
C GLU A 147 -10.45 2.65 6.29
N ILE A 148 -9.55 3.50 5.78
CA ILE A 148 -8.68 3.18 4.64
C ILE A 148 -7.22 3.45 5.03
N TYR A 149 -6.40 2.41 4.98
CA TYR A 149 -5.00 2.46 5.36
C TYR A 149 -4.20 3.45 4.50
N ARG A 150 -4.34 3.39 3.17
CA ARG A 150 -3.60 4.28 2.27
C ARG A 150 -4.34 4.59 0.98
N ILE A 151 -4.36 5.86 0.62
CA ILE A 151 -4.78 6.37 -0.69
C ILE A 151 -3.58 7.12 -1.27
N ARG A 152 -2.96 6.59 -2.32
CA ARG A 152 -1.88 7.27 -3.01
C ARG A 152 -2.47 8.23 -4.03
N LEU A 153 -2.20 9.52 -3.87
CA LEU A 153 -2.57 10.49 -4.89
C LEU A 153 -1.65 10.34 -6.10
N ALA A 154 -2.20 10.56 -7.29
CA ALA A 154 -1.38 10.67 -8.50
C ALA A 154 -0.41 11.87 -8.40
N ASP A 155 0.55 11.96 -9.33
CA ASP A 155 1.58 13.01 -9.36
C ASP A 155 0.99 14.43 -9.21
N VAL A 156 0.92 14.92 -7.98
CA VAL A 156 0.45 16.26 -7.64
C VAL A 156 1.59 17.26 -7.82
N ILE A 157 1.32 18.37 -8.49
CA ILE A 157 2.31 19.42 -8.79
C ILE A 157 2.23 20.60 -7.82
N SER A 158 1.26 20.61 -6.90
CA SER A 158 1.11 21.69 -5.90
C SER A 158 0.31 21.28 -4.67
N ALA A 159 0.49 22.02 -3.56
CA ALA A 159 -0.34 21.90 -2.37
C ALA A 159 -1.84 22.13 -2.64
N ASN A 160 -2.18 23.02 -3.56
CA ASN A 160 -3.56 23.30 -3.99
C ASN A 160 -4.21 22.09 -4.68
N GLU A 161 -3.47 21.44 -5.58
CA GLU A 161 -3.95 20.23 -6.26
C GLU A 161 -4.08 19.06 -5.28
N ALA A 162 -3.10 18.86 -4.39
CA ALA A 162 -3.18 17.84 -3.36
C ALA A 162 -4.40 18.04 -2.45
N ALA A 163 -4.65 19.28 -1.99
CA ALA A 163 -5.82 19.60 -1.20
C ALA A 163 -7.11 19.30 -1.97
N GLN A 164 -7.25 19.77 -3.21
CA GLN A 164 -8.44 19.49 -4.03
C GLN A 164 -8.68 18.00 -4.23
N CYS A 165 -7.63 17.21 -4.46
CA CYS A 165 -7.73 15.77 -4.60
C CYS A 165 -8.19 15.09 -3.31
N VAL A 166 -7.67 15.49 -2.15
CA VAL A 166 -8.14 15.00 -0.84
C VAL A 166 -9.63 15.28 -0.66
N TYR A 167 -10.10 16.51 -0.90
CA TYR A 167 -11.53 16.85 -0.81
C TYR A 167 -12.38 16.02 -1.76
N LEU A 168 -11.96 15.92 -3.01
CA LEU A 168 -12.70 15.22 -4.03
C LEU A 168 -12.83 13.73 -3.70
N VAL A 169 -11.76 13.10 -3.21
CA VAL A 169 -11.76 11.71 -2.75
C VAL A 169 -12.75 11.53 -1.60
N MET A 170 -12.60 12.30 -0.52
CA MET A 170 -13.44 12.16 0.67
C MET A 170 -14.92 12.44 0.36
N THR A 171 -15.20 13.47 -0.44
CA THR A 171 -16.57 13.82 -0.85
C THR A 171 -17.17 12.74 -1.75
N SER A 172 -16.38 12.10 -2.61
CA SER A 172 -16.86 11.02 -3.49
C SER A 172 -17.25 9.78 -2.68
N LEU A 173 -16.43 9.41 -1.69
CA LEU A 173 -16.74 8.29 -0.78
C LEU A 173 -17.97 8.59 0.08
N ASP A 174 -18.07 9.78 0.67
CA ASP A 174 -19.24 10.22 1.43
C ASP A 174 -20.52 10.23 0.57
N THR A 175 -20.44 10.71 -0.68
CA THR A 175 -21.56 10.68 -1.64
C THR A 175 -21.96 9.25 -1.99
N ALA A 176 -20.99 8.33 -2.03
CA ALA A 176 -21.23 6.91 -2.19
C ALA A 176 -21.75 6.27 -0.89
N GLY A 177 -21.97 7.02 0.19
CA GLY A 177 -22.47 6.51 1.47
C GLY A 177 -21.42 5.72 2.27
N ILE A 178 -20.14 6.04 2.07
CA ILE A 178 -19.01 5.47 2.79
C ILE A 178 -18.42 6.59 3.65
N GLU A 179 -18.75 6.57 4.95
CA GLU A 179 -18.25 7.54 5.90
C GLU A 179 -17.02 6.96 6.60
N LEU A 180 -15.87 7.61 6.43
CA LEU A 180 -14.61 7.19 7.00
C LEU A 180 -14.32 7.90 8.32
N ASP A 181 -14.06 7.11 9.35
CA ASP A 181 -13.45 7.50 10.62
C ASP A 181 -11.95 7.79 10.47
N ARG A 182 -11.30 7.17 9.47
CA ARG A 182 -9.88 7.37 9.19
C ARG A 182 -9.51 7.08 7.73
N ALA A 183 -8.76 7.98 7.12
CA ALA A 183 -8.13 7.79 5.82
C ALA A 183 -6.74 8.41 5.82
N THR A 184 -5.74 7.68 5.31
CA THR A 184 -4.39 8.23 5.13
C THR A 184 -4.10 8.44 3.64
N PHE A 185 -3.71 9.66 3.29
CA PHE A 185 -3.29 10.07 1.96
C PHE A 185 -1.77 10.08 1.85
N GLU A 186 -1.24 9.45 0.82
CA GLU A 186 0.18 9.47 0.48
C GLU A 186 0.40 10.28 -0.80
N PHE A 187 1.30 11.26 -0.75
CA PHE A 187 1.68 12.05 -1.94
C PHE A 187 3.04 12.72 -1.74
N THR A 188 3.59 13.28 -2.81
CA THR A 188 4.88 14.01 -2.77
C THR A 188 4.69 15.44 -3.24
N LEU A 189 5.19 16.42 -2.48
CA LEU A 189 5.25 17.83 -2.87
C LEU A 189 6.70 18.29 -2.86
N ASP A 190 7.21 18.79 -3.98
CA ASP A 190 8.61 19.26 -4.13
C ASP A 190 9.62 18.30 -3.49
N GLU A 191 9.63 17.05 -3.96
CA GLU A 191 10.47 15.93 -3.44
C GLU A 191 10.21 15.55 -1.97
N THR A 192 9.25 16.19 -1.30
CA THR A 192 8.88 15.89 0.09
C THR A 192 7.72 14.90 0.13
N PRO A 193 7.95 13.65 0.57
CA PRO A 193 6.89 12.67 0.76
C PRO A 193 6.07 13.04 2.00
N ILE A 194 4.74 13.04 1.86
CA ILE A 194 3.78 13.46 2.88
C ILE A 194 2.80 12.32 3.14
N LEU A 195 2.48 12.10 4.42
CA LEU A 195 1.33 11.32 4.86
C LEU A 195 0.35 12.25 5.56
N PHE A 196 -0.85 12.37 5.01
CA PHE A 196 -1.93 13.16 5.60
C PHE A 196 -3.05 12.25 6.08
N THR A 197 -3.32 12.23 7.37
CA THR A 197 -4.41 11.44 7.97
C THR A 197 -5.56 12.34 8.41
N THR A 198 -6.77 11.98 8.02
CA THR A 198 -8.01 12.72 8.36
C THR A 198 -9.21 11.78 8.40
N ASP A 199 -10.36 12.30 8.81
CA ASP A 199 -11.67 11.64 8.71
C ASP A 199 -12.64 12.45 7.82
N THR A 200 -13.82 11.88 7.56
CA THR A 200 -14.87 12.46 6.71
C THR A 200 -15.53 13.70 7.32
N ALA A 201 -15.76 13.71 8.64
CA ALA A 201 -16.36 14.84 9.34
C ALA A 201 -15.42 16.06 9.30
N SER A 202 -14.14 15.83 9.54
CA SER A 202 -13.07 16.83 9.47
C SER A 202 -13.00 17.49 8.10
N VAL A 203 -12.97 16.71 7.01
CA VAL A 203 -12.88 17.29 5.66
C VAL A 203 -14.10 18.12 5.28
N LYS A 204 -15.29 17.83 5.81
CA LYS A 204 -16.49 18.65 5.56
C LYS A 204 -16.40 20.06 6.17
N GLU A 205 -15.61 20.23 7.22
CA GLU A 205 -15.52 21.46 7.99
C GLU A 205 -14.22 22.24 7.78
N ILE A 206 -13.15 21.57 7.33
CA ILE A 206 -11.91 22.25 6.96
C ILE A 206 -12.23 23.21 5.79
N PRO A 207 -11.70 24.44 5.79
CA PRO A 207 -11.63 25.26 4.58
C PRO A 207 -10.52 24.74 3.66
N LEU A 208 -10.77 24.68 2.35
CA LEU A 208 -9.75 24.23 1.39
C LEU A 208 -8.43 25.00 1.56
N GLU A 209 -8.49 26.33 1.73
CA GLU A 209 -7.34 27.21 1.95
C GLU A 209 -6.49 26.80 3.18
N ASP A 210 -7.12 26.28 4.23
CA ASP A 210 -6.43 25.85 5.45
C ASP A 210 -5.67 24.53 5.23
N LEU A 211 -6.24 23.62 4.42
CA LEU A 211 -5.57 22.38 4.03
C LEU A 211 -4.37 22.68 3.12
N GLU A 212 -4.55 23.59 2.16
CA GLU A 212 -3.48 24.08 1.29
C GLU A 212 -2.33 24.69 2.09
N ALA A 213 -2.63 25.55 3.06
CA ALA A 213 -1.63 26.18 3.91
C ALA A 213 -0.86 25.14 4.74
N LYS A 214 -1.52 24.08 5.24
CA LYS A 214 -0.86 22.97 5.95
C LYS A 214 0.10 22.21 5.05
N PHE A 215 -0.30 21.89 3.82
CA PHE A 215 0.54 21.19 2.86
C PHE A 215 1.71 22.06 2.37
N TYR A 216 1.49 23.35 2.17
CA TYR A 216 2.56 24.29 1.84
C TYR A 216 3.56 24.47 2.98
N ALA A 217 3.09 24.59 4.22
CA ALA A 217 3.96 24.56 5.39
C ALA A 217 4.69 23.22 5.52
N ALA A 218 4.09 22.13 5.02
CA ALA A 218 4.68 20.81 5.01
C ALA A 218 5.96 20.77 4.16
N GLU A 219 5.81 21.20 2.91
CA GLU A 219 6.85 21.38 1.90
C GLU A 219 7.98 22.31 2.39
N SER A 220 7.62 23.51 2.87
CA SER A 220 8.57 24.57 3.22
C SER A 220 9.53 24.25 4.39
N SER A 221 9.24 23.21 5.17
CA SER A 221 10.06 22.79 6.31
C SER A 221 11.02 21.63 6.00
N ALA A 222 11.14 21.22 4.73
CA ALA A 222 12.07 20.18 4.32
C ALA A 222 13.51 20.56 4.74
N GLN A 223 14.11 19.74 5.61
CA GLN A 223 15.53 19.88 5.93
C GLN A 223 16.37 19.39 4.75
N PRO A 224 17.49 20.05 4.40
CA PRO A 224 18.38 19.56 3.36
C PRO A 224 19.01 18.23 3.79
N ASN A 225 18.72 17.17 3.03
CA ASN A 225 19.45 15.91 2.90
C ASN A 225 20.42 15.56 4.03
N GLY A 226 19.91 14.85 5.04
CA GLY A 226 20.74 14.00 5.88
C GLY A 226 21.09 12.72 5.12
N ASN A 227 22.38 12.52 4.82
CA ASN A 227 22.91 11.23 4.35
C ASN A 227 22.44 10.10 5.26
N ILE A 228 21.52 9.24 4.80
CA ILE A 228 21.23 7.98 5.47
C ILE A 228 21.06 6.89 4.39
N LEU A 229 21.99 5.95 4.41
CA LEU A 229 21.87 4.62 3.81
C LEU A 229 20.65 3.94 4.46
N TYR A 230 19.83 3.24 3.69
CA TYR A 230 18.52 2.63 4.01
C TYR A 230 17.33 3.47 3.52
N SER A 231 16.69 2.96 2.47
CA SER A 231 15.45 3.47 1.88
C SER A 231 14.26 3.11 2.78
N THR A 232 14.09 3.82 3.88
CA THR A 232 12.76 4.07 4.44
C THR A 232 12.43 5.50 4.06
N THR A 233 11.48 5.68 3.14
CA THR A 233 10.98 7.02 2.80
C THR A 233 10.52 7.67 4.10
N LEU A 234 11.21 8.74 4.54
CA LEU A 234 10.84 9.47 5.75
C LEU A 234 9.71 10.43 5.38
N TYR A 235 8.48 10.03 5.67
CA TYR A 235 7.31 10.87 5.40
C TYR A 235 7.19 11.99 6.42
N LYS A 236 6.74 13.14 5.95
CA LYS A 236 6.20 14.18 6.84
C LYS A 236 4.75 13.84 7.15
N GLU A 237 4.51 13.45 8.39
CA GLU A 237 3.17 13.10 8.87
C GLU A 237 2.40 14.34 9.32
N ILE A 238 1.16 14.44 8.86
CA ILE A 238 0.20 15.47 9.21
C ILE A 238 -1.08 14.74 9.58
N SER A 239 -1.58 14.96 10.80
CA SER A 239 -2.88 14.46 11.22
C SER A 239 -3.83 15.61 11.49
N TYR A 240 -5.07 15.49 11.05
CA TYR A 240 -6.11 16.45 11.34
C TYR A 240 -7.42 15.73 11.64
N PHE A 241 -7.90 15.91 12.87
CA PHE A 241 -9.18 15.40 13.34
C PHE A 241 -9.86 16.53 14.12
N ILE A 242 -11.14 16.76 13.88
CA ILE A 242 -11.91 17.71 14.66
C ILE A 242 -12.18 17.09 16.03
N ASP A 243 -11.68 17.76 17.06
CA ASP A 243 -11.86 17.34 18.44
C ASP A 243 -13.33 17.54 18.84
N SER A 244 -14.11 16.44 18.88
CA SER A 244 -15.49 16.43 19.40
C SER A 244 -15.56 16.69 20.91
N SER A 245 -14.41 16.89 21.57
CA SER A 245 -14.29 17.16 23.00
C SER A 245 -14.70 18.57 23.44
N SER A 246 -15.21 19.41 22.52
CA SER A 246 -15.62 20.80 22.82
C SER A 246 -17.13 21.04 23.02
N GLU A 247 -17.96 19.99 23.15
CA GLU A 247 -19.40 20.12 23.48
C GLU A 247 -19.75 19.98 24.98
N ASN A 248 -18.78 20.09 25.91
CA ASN A 248 -19.09 20.16 27.34
C ASN A 248 -18.32 21.29 28.06
N GLU A 249 -18.74 22.54 27.86
CA GLU A 249 -18.63 23.60 28.88
C GLU A 249 -19.92 24.44 28.97
#